data_AF-A0A9P7F2W3-F1
#
_entry.id   AF-A0A9P7F2W3-F1
#
_cell.length_a   1.000
_cell.length_b   1.000
_cell.length_c   1.000
_cell.angle_alpha   90.00
_cell.angle_beta   90.00
_cell.angle_gamma   90.00
#
_symmetry.space_group_name_H-M   'P 1'
#
loop_
_entity.id
_entity.type
_entity.pdbx_description
1 polymer ?
#
loop_
_entity_poly.entity_id
_entity_poly.type
_entity_poly.pdbx_seq_one_letter_code
_entity_poly.pdbx_strand_id
1 'polypeptide(L)'
;MTVDPTALLVKMPRPAIHQTPKAKLQAARERHRRHYAKDDILKRRRVLRSSKSEQSQAAKKFTKDLLKAVAKALPCGDEDEDGSTSESSDSDDDEKNKPYDLPECSRILKDTKDEILAVIGKDPCKFVEGVLCNYVKSFPKDSSPGDISIIETEIAKFQKLLDQTIPAQDQIMYFCGVSPDSEWHAADSVTRFLRTVLAYLEDIEILLFSGGVCELTFAHSMGEMMYQKGIKI
;
A
#
# COMPACT_ATOMS: atom_id res chain seq x y z
N MET A 1 -56.47 -12.05 43.97
CA MET A 1 -55.58 -12.08 42.79
C MET A 1 -54.20 -11.68 43.24
N THR A 2 -53.38 -12.65 43.58
CA THR A 2 -51.97 -12.47 43.98
C THR A 2 -51.11 -12.62 42.74
N VAL A 3 -50.50 -11.52 42.30
CA VAL A 3 -49.55 -11.54 41.18
C VAL A 3 -48.17 -11.81 41.77
N ASP A 4 -47.61 -12.96 41.41
CA ASP A 4 -46.32 -13.46 41.86
C ASP A 4 -45.19 -12.72 41.10
N PRO A 5 -44.24 -12.04 41.76
CA PRO A 5 -43.19 -11.28 41.10
C PRO A 5 -41.97 -12.18 40.86
N THR A 6 -42.13 -13.24 40.07
CA THR A 6 -40.99 -14.03 39.59
C THR A 6 -40.39 -13.32 38.39
N ALA A 7 -39.76 -12.17 38.66
CA ALA A 7 -38.89 -11.50 37.71
C ALA A 7 -37.74 -12.48 37.38
N LEU A 8 -37.75 -12.96 36.12
CA LEU A 8 -36.69 -13.74 35.52
C LEU A 8 -35.37 -12.96 35.60
N LEU A 9 -34.60 -13.20 36.66
CA LEU A 9 -33.22 -12.79 36.77
C LEU A 9 -32.42 -13.58 35.73
N VAL A 10 -32.27 -12.98 34.55
CA VAL A 10 -31.29 -13.39 33.54
C VAL A 10 -29.91 -13.28 34.18
N LYS A 11 -29.43 -14.40 34.75
CA LYS A 11 -28.04 -14.54 35.22
C LYS A 11 -27.15 -14.41 33.99
N MET A 12 -26.67 -13.20 33.71
CA MET A 12 -25.57 -13.03 32.78
C MET A 12 -24.39 -13.86 33.31
N PRO A 13 -23.88 -14.84 32.55
CA PRO A 13 -22.75 -15.64 33.00
C PRO A 13 -21.56 -14.70 33.25
N ARG A 14 -21.01 -14.77 34.47
CA ARG A 14 -19.85 -13.95 34.84
C ARG A 14 -18.69 -14.26 33.89
N PRO A 15 -17.90 -13.26 33.46
CA PRO A 15 -16.77 -13.50 32.58
C PRO A 15 -15.83 -14.56 33.16
N ALA A 16 -15.42 -15.54 32.35
CA ALA A 16 -14.51 -16.58 32.77
C ALA A 16 -13.17 -15.96 33.21
N ILE A 17 -12.79 -16.17 34.48
CA ILE A 17 -11.52 -15.68 35.02
C ILE A 17 -10.43 -16.72 34.68
N HIS A 18 -9.63 -16.43 33.66
CA HIS A 18 -8.50 -17.28 33.29
C HIS A 18 -7.35 -17.09 34.29
N GLN A 19 -6.98 -18.14 35.04
CA GLN A 19 -5.94 -18.04 36.08
C GLN A 19 -4.50 -18.17 35.54
N THR A 20 -4.30 -18.89 34.43
CA THR A 20 -2.97 -19.11 33.87
C THR A 20 -2.59 -18.05 32.82
N PRO A 21 -1.30 -17.67 32.69
CA PRO A 21 -0.85 -16.71 31.69
C PRO A 21 -1.19 -17.14 30.25
N LYS A 22 -1.04 -18.44 29.94
CA LYS A 22 -1.38 -19.00 28.63
C LYS A 22 -2.88 -18.89 28.33
N ALA A 23 -3.75 -19.19 29.30
CA ALA A 23 -5.19 -19.08 29.11
C ALA A 23 -5.66 -17.62 28.99
N LYS A 24 -5.03 -16.68 29.72
CA LYS A 24 -5.28 -15.23 29.54
C LYS A 24 -4.93 -14.75 28.13
N LEU A 25 -3.76 -15.17 27.63
CA LEU A 25 -3.31 -14.82 26.29
C LEU A 25 -4.25 -15.39 25.20
N GLN A 26 -4.67 -16.64 25.35
CA GLN A 26 -5.58 -17.29 24.41
C GLN A 26 -6.97 -16.65 24.42
N ALA A 27 -7.50 -16.32 25.59
CA ALA A 27 -8.77 -15.62 25.71
C ALA A 27 -8.72 -14.18 25.18
N ALA A 28 -7.59 -13.47 25.35
CA ALA A 28 -7.37 -12.16 24.76
C ALA A 28 -7.33 -12.22 23.23
N ARG A 29 -6.62 -13.21 22.67
CA ARG A 29 -6.59 -13.49 21.22
C ARG A 29 -7.98 -13.79 20.68
N GLU A 30 -8.75 -14.62 21.38
CA GLU A 30 -10.10 -15.00 20.96
C GLU A 30 -11.09 -13.83 21.06
N ARG A 31 -11.00 -13.00 22.11
CA ARG A 31 -11.77 -11.76 22.22
C ARG A 31 -11.45 -10.78 21.10
N HIS A 32 -10.18 -10.64 20.74
CA HIS A 32 -9.75 -9.82 19.61
C HIS A 32 -10.24 -10.36 18.26
N ARG A 33 -10.15 -11.68 18.01
CA ARG A 33 -10.72 -12.29 16.79
C ARG A 33 -12.20 -11.97 16.65
N ARG A 34 -12.98 -12.13 17.72
CA ARG A 34 -14.42 -11.81 17.72
C ARG A 34 -14.71 -10.33 17.48
N HIS A 35 -13.85 -9.43 17.96
CA HIS A 35 -13.96 -7.99 17.72
C HIS A 35 -13.74 -7.65 16.24
N TYR A 36 -12.68 -8.18 15.62
CA TYR A 36 -12.36 -7.89 14.22
C TYR A 36 -13.23 -8.65 13.21
N ALA A 37 -13.84 -9.77 13.62
CA ALA A 37 -14.80 -10.51 12.80
C ALA A 37 -16.18 -9.86 12.71
N LYS A 38 -16.56 -9.02 13.69
CA LYS A 38 -17.96 -8.56 13.84
C LYS A 38 -18.43 -7.50 12.85
N ASP A 39 -17.54 -6.92 12.05
CA ASP A 39 -17.83 -5.63 11.41
C ASP A 39 -17.14 -5.42 10.06
N ASP A 40 -16.61 -6.47 9.42
CA ASP A 40 -15.85 -6.33 8.17
C ASP A 40 -14.77 -5.21 8.27
N ILE A 41 -14.23 -4.97 9.46
CA ILE A 41 -13.32 -3.86 9.77
C ILE A 41 -12.07 -3.94 8.89
N LEU A 42 -11.62 -5.17 8.62
CA LEU A 42 -10.52 -5.45 7.72
C LEU A 42 -10.85 -5.07 6.27
N LYS A 43 -12.06 -5.41 5.78
CA LYS A 43 -12.52 -4.99 4.46
C LYS A 43 -12.68 -3.48 4.37
N ARG A 44 -13.27 -2.82 5.37
CA ARG A 44 -13.37 -1.35 5.43
C ARG A 44 -12.00 -0.68 5.42
N ARG A 45 -11.02 -1.23 6.15
CA ARG A 45 -9.62 -0.77 6.09
C ARG A 45 -8.98 -1.01 4.73
N ARG A 46 -9.26 -2.14 4.07
CA ARG A 46 -8.77 -2.44 2.72
C ARG A 46 -9.34 -1.43 1.72
N VAL A 47 -10.65 -1.20 1.74
CA VAL A 47 -11.32 -0.20 0.90
C VAL A 47 -10.74 1.20 1.13
N LEU A 48 -10.51 1.62 2.38
CA LEU A 48 -9.88 2.92 2.66
C LEU A 48 -8.42 3.02 2.16
N ARG A 49 -7.70 1.89 2.10
CA ARG A 49 -6.34 1.82 1.53
C ARG A 49 -6.39 1.87 -0.01
N SER A 50 -7.32 1.16 -0.63
CA SER A 50 -7.54 1.11 -2.08
C SER A 50 -8.14 2.40 -2.64
N SER A 51 -9.08 3.03 -1.94
CA SER A 51 -9.71 4.29 -2.38
C SER A 51 -8.71 5.44 -2.43
N LYS A 52 -7.63 5.38 -1.63
CA LYS A 52 -6.55 6.37 -1.66
C LYS A 52 -5.66 6.20 -2.90
N SER A 53 -5.44 4.95 -3.36
CA SER A 53 -4.75 4.71 -4.64
C SER A 53 -5.65 4.98 -5.84
N GLU A 54 -6.95 4.68 -5.76
CA GLU A 54 -7.92 4.99 -6.82
C GLU A 54 -8.13 6.49 -6.99
N GLN A 55 -8.18 7.28 -5.90
CA GLN A 55 -8.21 8.74 -5.99
C GLN A 55 -6.92 9.30 -6.60
N SER A 56 -5.76 8.71 -6.30
CA SER A 56 -4.49 9.05 -6.94
C SER A 56 -4.51 8.74 -8.43
N GLN A 57 -5.01 7.57 -8.83
CA GLN A 57 -5.14 7.17 -10.24
C GLN A 57 -6.19 8.00 -11.00
N ALA A 58 -7.31 8.33 -10.37
CA ALA A 58 -8.34 9.19 -10.95
C ALA A 58 -7.84 10.63 -11.11
N ALA A 59 -7.05 11.13 -10.15
CA ALA A 59 -6.37 12.41 -10.28
C ALA A 59 -5.36 12.40 -11.44
N LYS A 60 -4.54 11.34 -11.55
CA LYS A 60 -3.62 11.13 -12.69
C LYS A 60 -4.35 11.12 -14.04
N LYS A 61 -5.50 10.43 -14.11
CA LYS A 61 -6.34 10.38 -15.33
C LYS A 61 -6.94 11.74 -15.67
N PHE A 62 -7.49 12.44 -14.68
CA PHE A 62 -8.05 13.78 -14.87
C PHE A 62 -6.98 14.79 -15.34
N THR A 63 -5.79 14.77 -14.75
CA THR A 63 -4.68 15.65 -15.21
C THR A 63 -4.22 15.31 -16.62
N LYS A 64 -4.19 14.02 -16.98
CA LYS A 64 -3.86 13.56 -18.35
C LYS A 64 -4.89 14.04 -19.37
N ASP A 65 -6.17 13.96 -19.03
CA ASP A 65 -7.27 14.41 -19.89
C ASP A 65 -7.28 15.94 -20.02
N LEU A 66 -6.96 16.67 -18.95
CA LEU A 66 -6.80 18.13 -18.97
C LEU A 66 -5.63 18.55 -19.88
N LEU A 67 -4.46 17.90 -19.75
CA LEU A 67 -3.31 18.12 -20.63
C LEU A 67 -3.64 17.85 -22.10
N LYS A 68 -4.38 16.77 -22.39
CA LYS A 68 -4.85 16.45 -23.74
C LYS A 68 -5.82 17.49 -24.29
N ALA A 69 -6.71 18.03 -23.45
CA ALA A 69 -7.63 19.09 -23.83
C ALA A 69 -6.91 20.43 -24.08
N VAL A 70 -5.90 20.76 -23.27
CA VAL A 70 -5.06 21.96 -23.43
C VAL A 70 -4.21 21.85 -24.71
N ALA A 71 -3.60 20.69 -24.97
CA ALA A 71 -2.87 20.42 -26.20
C ALA A 71 -3.78 20.56 -27.44
N LYS A 72 -5.04 20.13 -27.36
CA LYS A 72 -6.04 20.28 -28.43
C LYS A 72 -6.53 21.73 -28.62
N ALA A 73 -6.42 22.57 -27.59
CA ALA A 73 -6.83 23.98 -27.63
C ALA A 73 -5.72 24.92 -28.12
N LEU A 74 -4.47 24.45 -28.16
CA LEU A 74 -3.33 25.17 -28.72
C LEU A 74 -3.21 24.84 -30.22
N PRO A 75 -3.16 25.84 -31.12
CA PRO A 75 -3.00 25.59 -32.54
C PRO A 75 -1.52 25.28 -32.84
N CYS A 76 -1.12 24.02 -32.64
CA CYS A 76 0.08 23.44 -33.23
C CYS A 76 -0.37 22.30 -34.15
N GLY A 77 0.06 22.37 -35.41
CA GLY A 77 -0.43 21.53 -36.50
C GLY A 77 -0.08 20.05 -36.37
N ASP A 78 -1.02 19.23 -36.85
CA ASP A 78 -0.98 17.90 -37.45
C ASP A 78 0.00 16.84 -36.90
N GLU A 79 -0.54 15.72 -36.38
CA GLU A 79 -0.63 14.43 -37.09
C GLU A 79 -1.47 13.40 -36.28
N ASP A 80 -2.06 12.45 -37.02
CA ASP A 80 -3.14 11.51 -36.68
C ASP A 80 -2.73 10.24 -35.88
N GLU A 81 -3.74 9.39 -35.60
CA GLU A 81 -3.72 7.98 -35.15
C GLU A 81 -3.49 7.70 -33.64
N ASP A 82 -4.17 6.78 -32.95
CA ASP A 82 -5.12 5.72 -33.29
C ASP A 82 -6.02 5.45 -32.06
N GLY A 83 -7.25 5.01 -32.31
CA GLY A 83 -8.16 4.53 -31.28
C GLY A 83 -7.72 3.17 -30.76
N SER A 84 -7.72 2.99 -29.44
CA SER A 84 -7.75 1.65 -28.86
C SER A 84 -8.69 1.61 -27.68
N THR A 85 -9.86 1.05 -27.96
CA THR A 85 -10.80 0.44 -27.04
C THR A 85 -10.05 -0.57 -26.18
N SER A 86 -10.17 -0.50 -24.86
CA SER A 86 -9.83 -1.62 -23.99
C SER A 86 -11.03 -1.88 -23.09
N GLU A 87 -11.63 -3.02 -23.39
CA GLU A 87 -12.81 -3.58 -22.75
C GLU A 87 -12.53 -3.86 -21.28
N SER A 88 -13.53 -3.53 -20.45
CA SER A 88 -13.62 -3.94 -19.06
C SER A 88 -13.65 -5.47 -18.97
N SER A 89 -12.51 -6.09 -18.67
CA SER A 89 -12.48 -7.44 -18.11
C SER A 89 -12.77 -7.35 -16.62
N ASP A 90 -14.05 -7.44 -16.27
CA ASP A 90 -14.48 -7.96 -14.98
C ASP A 90 -14.00 -9.41 -14.89
N SER A 91 -12.84 -9.60 -14.27
CA SER A 91 -12.41 -10.93 -13.83
C SER A 91 -12.88 -11.10 -12.39
N ASP A 92 -13.88 -11.97 -12.24
CA ASP A 92 -14.35 -12.53 -10.97
C ASP A 92 -13.18 -13.16 -10.20
N ASP A 93 -12.53 -12.37 -9.36
CA ASP A 93 -11.38 -12.77 -8.54
C ASP A 93 -11.84 -13.32 -7.18
N ASP A 94 -12.70 -14.35 -7.23
CA ASP A 94 -13.23 -15.03 -6.05
C ASP A 94 -12.24 -16.06 -5.44
N GLU A 95 -11.03 -16.17 -5.98
CA GLU A 95 -10.01 -17.12 -5.51
C GLU A 95 -9.03 -16.54 -4.46
N LYS A 96 -9.12 -15.25 -4.14
CA LYS A 96 -8.24 -14.56 -3.17
C LYS A 96 -8.60 -14.74 -1.68
N ASN A 97 -9.63 -15.53 -1.37
CA ASN A 97 -10.12 -15.73 0.00
C ASN A 97 -9.75 -17.09 0.61
N LYS A 98 -8.61 -17.69 0.27
CA LYS A 98 -8.05 -18.73 1.14
C LYS A 98 -7.59 -18.08 2.45
N PRO A 99 -8.09 -18.51 3.62
CA PRO A 99 -7.57 -18.02 4.88
C PRO A 99 -6.13 -18.50 4.99
N TYR A 100 -5.17 -17.59 4.82
CA TYR A 100 -3.76 -17.91 5.05
C TYR A 100 -3.59 -18.35 6.51
N ASP A 101 -2.94 -19.49 6.71
CA ASP A 101 -2.53 -19.92 8.04
C ASP A 101 -1.40 -19.01 8.55
N LEU A 102 -1.36 -18.76 9.86
CA LEU A 102 -0.39 -17.85 10.48
C LEU A 102 1.08 -18.12 10.10
N PRO A 103 1.57 -19.37 10.02
CA PRO A 103 2.92 -19.66 9.55
C PRO A 103 3.17 -19.24 8.10
N GLU A 104 2.16 -19.35 7.24
CA GLU A 104 2.26 -18.95 5.83
C GLU A 104 2.30 -17.43 5.68
N CYS A 105 1.47 -16.69 6.44
CA CYS A 105 1.56 -15.22 6.51
C CYS A 105 2.95 -14.75 6.96
N SER A 106 3.50 -15.43 7.97
CA SER A 106 4.82 -15.12 8.51
C SER A 106 5.93 -15.40 7.50
N ARG A 107 5.80 -16.49 6.73
CA ARG A 107 6.73 -16.81 5.63
C ARG A 107 6.68 -15.73 4.55
N ILE A 108 5.49 -15.35 4.08
CA ILE A 108 5.33 -14.30 3.05
C ILE A 108 6.05 -13.01 3.48
N LEU A 109 5.82 -12.54 4.71
CA LEU A 109 6.47 -11.34 5.22
C LEU A 109 7.99 -11.46 5.33
N LYS A 110 8.48 -12.63 5.70
CA LYS A 110 9.91 -12.90 5.77
C LYS A 110 10.52 -12.87 4.38
N ASP A 111 9.92 -13.56 3.42
CA ASP A 111 10.38 -13.61 2.04
C ASP A 111 10.36 -12.20 1.42
N THR A 112 9.29 -11.43 1.63
CA THR A 112 9.21 -10.03 1.19
C THR A 112 10.26 -9.15 1.87
N LYS A 113 10.50 -9.32 3.17
CA LYS A 113 11.56 -8.58 3.87
C LYS A 113 12.93 -8.91 3.29
N ASP A 114 13.21 -10.17 3.04
CA ASP A 114 14.49 -10.62 2.50
C ASP A 114 14.68 -10.09 1.06
N GLU A 115 13.61 -10.07 0.26
CA GLU A 115 13.61 -9.44 -1.08
C GLU A 115 13.84 -7.93 -1.02
N ILE A 116 13.16 -7.22 -0.11
CA ILE A 116 13.38 -5.79 0.15
C ILE A 116 14.84 -5.52 0.49
N LEU A 117 15.41 -6.30 1.41
CA LEU A 117 16.80 -6.12 1.84
C LEU A 117 17.78 -6.42 0.70
N ALA A 118 17.47 -7.36 -0.19
CA ALA A 118 18.28 -7.67 -1.35
C ALA A 118 18.25 -6.56 -2.41
N VAL A 119 17.09 -5.92 -2.61
CA VAL A 119 16.89 -4.91 -3.67
C VAL A 119 17.27 -3.51 -3.19
N ILE A 120 16.74 -3.08 -2.05
CA ILE A 120 16.89 -1.70 -1.52
C ILE A 120 18.12 -1.57 -0.62
N GLY A 121 18.51 -2.66 0.03
CA GLY A 121 19.50 -2.59 1.11
C GLY A 121 18.92 -1.94 2.36
N LYS A 122 19.76 -1.19 3.08
CA LYS A 122 19.39 -0.58 4.38
C LYS A 122 18.79 0.82 4.26
N ASP A 123 18.89 1.45 3.09
CA ASP A 123 18.63 2.87 2.92
C ASP A 123 17.71 3.11 1.71
N PRO A 124 16.42 3.39 1.94
CA PRO A 124 15.46 3.59 0.86
C PRO A 124 15.78 4.83 0.03
N CYS A 125 16.42 5.86 0.61
CA CYS A 125 16.78 7.07 -0.13
C CYS A 125 17.87 6.76 -1.17
N LYS A 126 18.91 6.00 -0.78
CA LYS A 126 19.98 5.59 -1.72
C LYS A 126 19.47 4.72 -2.85
N PHE A 127 18.50 3.86 -2.58
CA PHE A 127 17.87 3.07 -3.63
C PHE A 127 17.16 3.97 -4.65
N VAL A 128 16.35 4.90 -4.18
CA VAL A 128 15.61 5.84 -5.04
C VAL A 128 16.54 6.77 -5.82
N GLU A 129 17.60 7.26 -5.20
CA GLU A 129 18.68 7.98 -5.89
C GLU A 129 19.31 7.15 -7.00
N GLY A 130 19.50 5.83 -6.77
CA GLY A 130 19.96 4.89 -7.78
C GLY A 130 19.01 4.77 -8.96
N VAL A 131 17.70 4.68 -8.71
CA VAL A 131 16.67 4.66 -9.76
C VAL A 131 16.67 5.97 -10.56
N LEU A 132 16.72 7.12 -9.88
CA LEU A 132 16.83 8.43 -10.53
C LEU A 132 18.11 8.53 -11.39
N CYS A 133 19.23 8.03 -10.88
CA CYS A 133 20.48 7.98 -11.63
C CYS A 133 20.38 7.09 -12.88
N ASN A 134 19.65 5.99 -12.82
CA ASN A 134 19.41 5.13 -14.00
C ASN A 134 18.53 5.83 -15.04
N TYR A 135 17.51 6.58 -14.60
CA TYR A 135 16.73 7.46 -15.47
C TYR A 135 17.60 8.55 -16.14
N VAL A 136 18.48 9.21 -15.38
CA VAL A 136 19.38 10.23 -15.95
C VAL A 136 20.37 9.62 -16.98
N LYS A 137 20.79 8.37 -16.79
CA LYS A 137 21.66 7.67 -17.73
C LYS A 137 20.94 7.23 -19.01
N SER A 138 19.61 7.13 -19.00
CA SER A 138 18.84 6.74 -20.18
C SER A 138 18.50 7.91 -21.10
N PHE A 139 19.00 9.12 -20.83
CA PHE A 139 18.81 10.27 -21.70
C PHE A 139 19.40 10.03 -23.09
N PRO A 140 18.58 10.17 -24.14
CA PRO A 140 19.06 10.15 -25.51
C PRO A 140 19.93 11.38 -25.82
N LYS A 141 20.76 11.29 -26.87
CA LYS A 141 21.67 12.40 -27.26
C LYS A 141 20.92 13.60 -27.84
N ASP A 142 19.69 13.40 -28.24
CA ASP A 142 18.79 14.31 -28.95
C ASP A 142 17.91 15.17 -28.03
N SER A 143 18.24 15.26 -26.73
CA SER A 143 17.52 16.07 -25.72
C SER A 143 16.06 15.67 -25.46
N SER A 144 15.65 14.49 -25.94
CA SER A 144 14.40 13.85 -25.58
C SER A 144 14.44 13.37 -24.10
N PRO A 145 13.28 13.20 -23.44
CA PRO A 145 13.23 12.74 -22.06
C PRO A 145 13.82 11.32 -21.93
N GLY A 146 14.43 11.03 -20.78
CA GLY A 146 14.92 9.70 -20.45
C GLY A 146 13.79 8.66 -20.40
N ASP A 147 14.18 7.38 -20.36
CA ASP A 147 13.27 6.24 -20.28
C ASP A 147 12.52 6.19 -18.94
N ILE A 148 11.26 6.63 -18.96
CA ILE A 148 10.36 6.66 -17.80
C ILE A 148 9.99 5.24 -17.34
N SER A 149 10.07 4.24 -18.22
CA SER A 149 9.71 2.86 -17.89
C SER A 149 10.58 2.26 -16.78
N ILE A 150 11.78 2.80 -16.57
CA ILE A 150 12.66 2.45 -15.45
C ILE A 150 11.96 2.71 -14.10
N ILE A 151 11.31 3.87 -13.96
CA ILE A 151 10.63 4.25 -12.71
C ILE A 151 9.31 3.48 -12.58
N GLU A 152 8.54 3.38 -13.65
CA GLU A 152 7.27 2.64 -13.67
C GLU A 152 7.45 1.16 -13.32
N THR A 153 8.52 0.53 -13.84
CA THR A 153 8.84 -0.88 -13.56
C THR A 153 9.12 -1.11 -12.08
N GLU A 154 9.90 -0.22 -11.45
CA GLU A 154 10.18 -0.31 -10.02
C GLU A 154 8.92 -0.04 -9.19
N ILE A 155 8.09 0.96 -9.54
CA ILE A 155 6.79 1.20 -8.89
C ILE A 155 5.92 -0.06 -8.94
N ALA A 156 5.77 -0.67 -10.12
CA ALA A 156 4.96 -1.87 -10.30
C ALA A 156 5.47 -3.05 -9.45
N LYS A 157 6.79 -3.21 -9.34
CA LYS A 157 7.43 -4.22 -8.49
C LYS A 157 7.08 -4.02 -7.02
N PHE A 158 7.23 -2.80 -6.50
CA PHE A 158 6.91 -2.52 -5.08
C PHE A 158 5.42 -2.58 -4.79
N GLN A 159 4.57 -2.19 -5.74
CA GLN A 159 3.13 -2.33 -5.63
C GLN A 159 2.75 -3.81 -5.49
N LYS A 160 3.33 -4.69 -6.33
CA LYS A 160 3.10 -6.15 -6.25
C LYS A 160 3.51 -6.72 -4.89
N LEU A 161 4.65 -6.30 -4.34
CA LEU A 161 5.08 -6.72 -3.01
C LEU A 161 4.10 -6.26 -1.92
N LEU A 162 3.60 -5.02 -2.01
CA LEU A 162 2.58 -4.51 -1.09
C LEU A 162 1.27 -5.29 -1.19
N ASP A 163 0.81 -5.58 -2.40
CA ASP A 163 -0.45 -6.31 -2.63
C ASP A 163 -0.40 -7.73 -2.06
N GLN A 164 0.78 -8.36 -2.04
CA GLN A 164 1.00 -9.65 -1.39
C GLN A 164 1.13 -9.53 0.13
N THR A 165 1.77 -8.47 0.62
CA THR A 165 2.12 -8.32 2.03
C THR A 165 0.96 -7.80 2.89
N ILE A 166 0.13 -6.91 2.34
CA ILE A 166 -1.00 -6.31 3.08
C ILE A 166 -1.99 -7.37 3.59
N PRO A 167 -2.44 -8.35 2.77
CA PRO A 167 -3.29 -9.43 3.23
C PRO A 167 -2.63 -10.25 4.36
N ALA A 168 -1.34 -10.58 4.22
CA ALA A 168 -0.60 -11.32 5.24
C ALA A 168 -0.48 -10.52 6.57
N GLN A 169 -0.22 -9.21 6.49
CA GLN A 169 -0.21 -8.31 7.65
C GLN A 169 -1.59 -8.29 8.34
N ASP A 170 -2.67 -8.16 7.58
CA ASP A 170 -4.03 -8.10 8.11
C ASP A 170 -4.42 -9.43 8.79
N GLN A 171 -3.97 -10.57 8.24
CA GLN A 171 -4.17 -11.89 8.87
C GLN A 171 -3.38 -12.04 10.16
N ILE A 172 -2.11 -11.62 10.20
CA ILE A 172 -1.33 -11.61 11.45
C ILE A 172 -2.00 -10.71 12.49
N MET A 173 -2.52 -9.56 12.09
CA MET A 173 -3.30 -8.71 12.99
C MET A 173 -4.51 -9.45 13.56
N TYR A 174 -5.23 -10.21 12.74
CA TYR A 174 -6.38 -11.01 13.16
C TYR A 174 -6.00 -12.14 14.12
N PHE A 175 -4.91 -12.86 13.85
CA PHE A 175 -4.45 -13.98 14.66
C PHE A 175 -3.77 -13.56 15.97
N CYS A 176 -2.89 -12.56 15.91
CA CYS A 176 -1.99 -12.16 16.99
C CYS A 176 -2.45 -10.90 17.74
N GLY A 177 -3.29 -10.06 17.13
CA GLY A 177 -3.68 -8.77 17.67
C GLY A 177 -2.58 -7.71 17.61
N VAL A 178 -2.93 -6.49 18.03
CA VAL A 178 -2.01 -5.35 18.12
C VAL A 178 -1.55 -5.25 19.57
N SER A 179 -0.41 -5.86 19.89
CA SER A 179 0.25 -5.73 21.20
C SER A 179 1.73 -5.43 20.98
N PRO A 180 2.43 -4.74 21.90
CA PRO A 180 3.82 -4.33 21.71
C PRO A 180 4.76 -5.47 21.31
N ASP A 181 4.52 -6.68 21.83
CA ASP A 181 5.32 -7.88 21.57
C ASP A 181 4.74 -8.76 20.44
N SER A 182 3.75 -8.30 19.67
CA SER A 182 3.17 -9.10 18.59
C SER A 182 3.95 -8.97 17.29
N GLU A 183 3.95 -10.06 16.53
CA GLU A 183 4.45 -10.16 15.16
C GLU A 183 3.80 -9.15 14.21
N TRP A 184 2.68 -8.54 14.60
CA TRP A 184 2.03 -7.47 13.84
C TRP A 184 2.92 -6.24 13.69
N HIS A 185 3.69 -5.84 14.71
CA HIS A 185 4.59 -4.69 14.58
C HIS A 185 5.73 -4.96 13.60
N ALA A 186 6.24 -6.20 13.56
CA ALA A 186 7.21 -6.60 12.56
C ALA A 186 6.60 -6.55 11.14
N ALA A 187 5.36 -7.05 10.99
CA ALA A 187 4.62 -6.99 9.74
C ALA A 187 4.34 -5.54 9.28
N ASP A 188 3.95 -4.66 10.22
CA ASP A 188 3.70 -3.25 9.96
C ASP A 188 4.98 -2.49 9.57
N SER A 189 6.12 -2.83 10.17
CA SER A 189 7.40 -2.25 9.78
C SER A 189 7.75 -2.56 8.32
N VAL A 190 7.51 -3.78 7.84
CA VAL A 190 7.77 -4.16 6.45
C VAL A 190 6.85 -3.39 5.50
N THR A 191 5.55 -3.33 5.79
CA THR A 191 4.60 -2.62 4.91
C THR A 191 4.78 -1.11 4.95
N ARG A 192 5.14 -0.51 6.10
CA ARG A 192 5.53 0.90 6.18
C ARG A 192 6.75 1.18 5.32
N PHE A 193 7.79 0.35 5.41
CA PHE A 193 9.00 0.51 4.62
C PHE A 193 8.72 0.50 3.11
N LEU A 194 7.95 -0.50 2.65
CA LEU A 194 7.50 -0.57 1.26
C LEU A 194 6.73 0.67 0.81
N ARG A 195 5.78 1.15 1.64
CA ARG A 195 5.01 2.36 1.33
C ARG A 195 5.89 3.60 1.23
N THR A 196 6.91 3.71 2.07
CA THR A 196 7.83 4.85 2.01
C THR A 196 8.64 4.85 0.71
N VAL A 197 9.16 3.69 0.30
CA VAL A 197 9.88 3.57 -0.97
C VAL A 197 8.96 3.89 -2.14
N LEU A 198 7.75 3.35 -2.14
CA LEU A 198 6.76 3.63 -3.17
C LEU A 198 6.47 5.13 -3.27
N ALA A 199 6.22 5.80 -2.13
CA ALA A 199 5.96 7.23 -2.11
C ALA A 199 7.13 8.06 -2.67
N TYR A 200 8.37 7.63 -2.45
CA TYR A 200 9.55 8.28 -3.02
C TYR A 200 9.67 8.08 -4.53
N LEU A 201 9.31 6.90 -5.05
CA LEU A 201 9.29 6.64 -6.49
C LEU A 201 8.14 7.38 -7.19
N GLU A 202 6.95 7.40 -6.58
CA GLU A 202 5.79 8.14 -7.08
C GLU A 202 6.06 9.65 -7.11
N ASP A 203 6.83 10.19 -6.16
CA ASP A 203 7.24 11.61 -6.16
C ASP A 203 8.07 11.97 -7.41
N ILE A 204 9.00 11.10 -7.81
CA ILE A 204 9.77 11.28 -9.06
C ILE A 204 8.84 11.22 -10.27
N GLU A 205 7.97 10.20 -10.34
CA GLU A 205 7.02 10.02 -11.45
C GLU A 205 6.09 11.24 -11.60
N ILE A 206 5.57 11.76 -10.50
CA ILE A 206 4.66 12.91 -10.49
C ILE A 206 5.38 14.16 -11.01
N LEU A 207 6.59 14.43 -10.52
CA LEU A 207 7.37 15.61 -10.96
C LEU A 207 7.76 15.53 -12.43
N LEU A 208 8.06 14.32 -12.93
CA LEU A 208 8.26 14.10 -14.36
C LEU A 208 6.99 14.33 -15.17
N PHE A 209 5.83 13.96 -14.63
CA PHE A 209 4.56 14.14 -15.32
C PHE A 209 4.06 15.60 -15.32
N SER A 210 4.27 16.35 -14.23
CA SER A 210 3.75 17.71 -14.06
C SER A 210 4.54 18.77 -14.84
N GLY A 211 5.87 18.69 -14.83
CA GLY A 211 6.72 19.66 -15.52
C GLY A 211 8.04 19.09 -16.00
N GLY A 212 8.08 17.77 -16.20
CA GLY A 212 9.19 17.09 -16.85
C GLY A 212 10.50 17.17 -16.08
N VAL A 213 11.58 17.06 -16.84
CA VAL A 213 12.95 17.05 -16.31
C VAL A 213 13.28 18.35 -15.57
N CYS A 214 12.71 19.48 -16.00
CA CYS A 214 12.95 20.78 -15.38
C CYS A 214 12.43 20.85 -13.95
N GLU A 215 11.16 20.47 -13.71
CA GLU A 215 10.58 20.44 -12.36
C GLU A 215 11.28 19.43 -11.47
N LEU A 216 11.56 18.23 -11.99
CA LEU A 216 12.30 17.21 -11.24
C LEU A 216 13.69 17.70 -10.83
N THR A 217 14.41 18.36 -11.74
CA THR A 217 15.75 18.90 -11.46
C THR A 217 15.68 20.03 -10.44
N PHE A 218 14.69 20.91 -10.57
CA PHE A 218 14.46 21.99 -9.62
C PHE A 218 14.16 21.44 -8.22
N ALA A 219 13.18 20.54 -8.11
CA ALA A 219 12.81 19.90 -6.84
C ALA A 219 14.00 19.17 -6.20
N HIS A 220 14.78 18.43 -6.99
CA HIS A 220 15.99 17.76 -6.52
C HIS A 220 17.05 18.76 -5.99
N SER A 221 17.26 19.87 -6.70
CA SER A 221 18.25 20.88 -6.31
C SER A 221 17.86 21.64 -5.04
N MET A 222 16.57 21.79 -4.80
CA MET A 222 16.01 22.49 -3.64
C MET A 222 15.84 21.58 -2.41
N GLY A 223 16.19 20.29 -2.51
CA GLY A 223 15.93 19.33 -1.43
C GLY A 223 14.43 19.07 -1.23
N GLU A 224 13.61 19.31 -2.26
CA GLU A 224 12.16 19.28 -2.15
C GLU A 224 11.55 17.90 -2.30
N MET A 225 12.32 16.94 -2.82
CA MET A 225 11.95 15.55 -2.98
C MET A 225 11.65 14.91 -1.62
N MET A 226 10.61 14.07 -1.56
CA MET A 226 10.20 13.42 -0.32
C MET A 226 11.32 12.58 0.32
N TYR A 227 12.17 11.93 -0.48
CA TYR A 227 13.30 11.14 0.04
C TYR A 227 14.45 12.00 0.60
N GLN A 228 14.60 13.25 0.15
CA GLN A 228 15.62 14.17 0.64
C GLN A 228 15.20 14.84 1.96
N LYS A 229 13.89 14.96 2.21
CA LYS A 229 13.35 15.59 3.42
C LYS A 229 13.45 14.74 4.70
N GLY A 230 14.07 13.56 4.63
CA GLY A 230 14.39 12.76 5.81
C GLY A 230 13.17 12.49 6.69
N ILE A 231 12.13 11.86 6.12
CA ILE A 231 10.98 11.40 6.90
C ILE A 231 11.51 10.42 7.95
N LYS A 232 11.49 10.82 9.23
CA LYS A 232 11.76 9.92 10.36
C LYS A 232 10.62 8.92 10.44
N ILE A 233 10.85 7.70 9.95
CA ILE A 233 9.89 6.57 10.03
C ILE A 233 9.87 5.99 11.43
#